data_AF-A0A9X1Y9I1-F1
#
_entry.id   AF-A0A9X1Y9I1-F1
#
_cell.length_a   1.000
_cell.length_b   1.000
_cell.length_c   1.000
_cell.angle_alpha   90.00
_cell.angle_beta   90.00
_cell.angle_gamma   90.00
#
_symmetry.space_group_name_H-M   'P 1'
#
loop_
_entity.id
_entity.type
_entity.pdbx_description
1 polymer ?
#
loop_
_entity_poly.entity_id
_entity_poly.type
_entity_poly.pdbx_seq_one_letter_code
_entity_poly.pdbx_strand_id
1 'polypeptide(L)'
;MRTLSPPRRVTVNRAESCIACCLAGLGLIQVPACDVRAHPEAGELVAVLPDHAAPPMPLAFVYPHRHLSRRLRTFLDWPVPLLRARVLGAGGG
;
A
#
# COMPACT_ATOMS: atom_id res chain seq x y z
N MET A 1 9.73 -1.81 24.45
CA MET A 1 9.38 -1.14 23.18
C MET A 1 9.24 0.35 23.46
N ARG A 2 10.08 1.19 22.84
CA ARG A 2 10.07 2.65 23.07
C ARG A 2 9.56 3.33 21.80
N THR A 3 8.45 4.04 21.91
CA THR A 3 7.88 4.79 20.79
C THR A 3 8.60 6.13 20.65
N LEU A 4 9.03 6.46 19.44
CA LEU A 4 9.65 7.75 19.12
C LEU A 4 8.76 8.45 18.08
N SER A 5 8.53 9.75 18.26
CA SER A 5 7.95 10.61 17.23
C SER A 5 9.08 11.39 16.56
N PRO A 6 9.55 10.97 15.37
CA PRO A 6 10.58 11.72 14.65
C PRO A 6 10.04 13.09 14.22
N PRO A 7 10.90 14.10 14.01
CA PRO A 7 10.49 15.40 13.51
C PRO A 7 9.79 15.25 12.15
N ARG A 8 8.63 15.90 12.01
CA ARG A 8 7.81 15.86 10.77
C ARG A 8 8.04 17.14 9.97
N ARG A 9 8.58 17.00 8.75
CA ARG A 9 8.80 18.14 7.84
C ARG A 9 7.55 18.53 7.06
N VAL A 10 6.72 17.55 6.69
CA VAL A 10 5.49 17.72 5.91
C VAL A 10 4.44 16.74 6.42
N THR A 11 3.16 17.15 6.40
CA THR A 11 2.03 16.25 6.66
C THR A 11 1.08 16.29 5.47
N VAL A 12 0.73 15.11 4.96
CA VAL A 12 -0.20 14.90 3.85
C VAL A 12 -1.16 13.76 4.20
N ASN A 13 -2.28 13.66 3.47
CA ASN A 13 -3.34 12.68 3.74
C ASN A 13 -3.65 11.77 2.54
N ARG A 14 -2.76 11.71 1.55
CA ARG A 14 -2.88 10.86 0.35
C ARG A 14 -1.58 10.13 0.09
N ALA A 15 -1.68 8.89 -0.40
CA ALA A 15 -0.53 8.03 -0.67
C ALA A 15 0.40 8.65 -1.72
N GLU A 16 -0.18 9.20 -2.79
CA GLU A 16 0.56 9.81 -3.90
C GLU A 16 1.38 11.00 -3.43
N SER A 17 0.81 11.81 -2.54
CA SER A 17 1.51 12.95 -1.93
C SER A 17 2.64 12.49 -0.99
N CYS A 18 2.44 11.40 -0.23
CA CYS A 18 3.51 10.81 0.57
C CYS A 18 4.69 10.38 -0.32
N ILE A 19 4.42 9.65 -1.39
CA ILE A 19 5.42 9.15 -2.34
C ILE A 19 6.19 10.32 -2.96
N ALA A 20 5.48 11.33 -3.48
CA ALA A 20 6.12 12.52 -4.04
C ALA A 20 7.02 13.25 -3.02
N CYS A 21 6.60 13.38 -1.76
CA CYS A 21 7.44 13.95 -0.71
C CYS A 21 8.69 13.11 -0.43
N CYS A 22 8.58 11.78 -0.42
CA CYS A 22 9.72 10.90 -0.19
C CYS A 22 10.73 10.98 -1.34
N LEU A 23 10.26 10.93 -2.59
CA LEU A 23 11.09 11.11 -3.78
C LEU A 23 11.79 12.48 -3.81
N ALA A 24 11.15 13.52 -3.26
CA ALA A 24 11.74 14.84 -3.09
C ALA A 24 12.72 14.96 -1.89
N GLY A 25 13.02 13.86 -1.19
CA GLY A 25 13.96 13.84 -0.06
C GLY A 25 13.41 14.48 1.23
N LEU A 26 12.09 14.57 1.37
CA LEU A 26 11.45 15.21 2.53
C LEU A 26 11.30 14.29 3.75
N GLY A 27 11.64 13.01 3.62
CA GLY A 27 11.70 12.06 4.74
C GLY A 27 11.28 10.64 4.39
N LEU A 28 11.02 9.85 5.42
CA LEU A 28 10.54 8.47 5.32
C LEU A 28 9.02 8.42 5.23
N ILE A 29 8.50 7.43 4.51
CA ILE A 29 7.07 7.17 4.39
C ILE A 29 6.78 5.69 4.61
N GLN A 30 5.52 5.39 4.95
CA GLN A 30 4.99 4.02 4.98
C GLN A 30 3.77 3.98 4.08
N VAL A 31 3.87 3.25 2.97
CA VAL A 31 2.82 3.10 1.95
C VAL A 31 2.74 1.63 1.53
N PRO A 32 1.61 1.18 0.95
CA PRO A 32 1.54 -0.15 0.36
C PRO A 32 2.66 -0.38 -0.66
N ALA A 33 3.35 -1.51 -0.57
CA ALA A 33 4.49 -1.82 -1.46
C ALA A 33 4.11 -1.83 -2.95
N CYS A 34 2.84 -2.14 -3.27
CA CYS A 34 2.33 -2.10 -4.64
C CYS A 34 2.36 -0.69 -5.26
N ASP A 35 2.26 0.36 -4.44
CA ASP A 35 2.22 1.75 -4.93
C ASP A 35 3.60 2.26 -5.32
N VAL A 36 4.67 1.62 -4.82
CA VAL A 36 6.04 2.07 -5.00
C VAL A 36 6.95 1.06 -5.70
N ARG A 37 6.44 -0.09 -6.15
CA ARG A 37 7.26 -1.23 -6.63
C ARG A 37 8.35 -0.86 -7.65
N ALA A 38 8.07 0.09 -8.56
CA ALA A 38 9.02 0.52 -9.58
C ALA A 38 10.18 1.38 -9.05
N HIS A 39 9.99 2.11 -7.94
CA HIS A 39 10.96 3.07 -7.45
C HIS A 39 12.20 2.41 -6.80
N PRO A 40 12.09 1.33 -6.00
CA PRO A 40 13.25 0.59 -5.53
C PRO A 40 14.04 -0.08 -6.66
N GLU A 41 13.34 -0.62 -7.66
CA GLU A 41 14.00 -1.22 -8.84
C GLU A 41 14.79 -0.17 -9.63
N ALA A 42 14.28 1.06 -9.71
CA ALA A 42 14.96 2.20 -10.33
C ALA A 42 16.02 2.86 -9.44
N GLY A 43 16.16 2.46 -8.17
CA GLY A 43 17.06 3.07 -7.20
C GLY A 43 16.62 4.45 -6.67
N GLU A 44 15.38 4.85 -6.95
CA GLU A 44 14.81 6.14 -6.50
C GLU A 44 14.34 6.08 -5.04
N LEU A 45 13.96 4.89 -4.56
CA LEU A 45 13.61 4.63 -3.16
C LEU A 45 14.42 3.45 -2.62
N VAL A 46 14.60 3.42 -1.30
CA VAL A 46 15.27 2.32 -0.60
C VAL A 46 14.42 1.87 0.59
N ALA A 47 14.30 0.57 0.77
CA ALA A 47 13.65 0.01 1.95
C ALA A 47 14.53 0.24 3.19
N VAL A 48 13.92 0.72 4.27
CA VAL A 48 14.59 0.91 5.56
C VAL A 48 13.85 0.10 6.62
N LEU A 49 14.58 -0.37 7.64
CA LEU A 49 14.02 -1.15 8.75
C LEU A 49 13.27 -2.43 8.30
N PRO A 50 13.91 -3.32 7.50
CA PRO A 50 13.25 -4.52 6.98
C PRO A 50 12.70 -5.43 8.09
N ASP A 51 13.38 -5.49 9.25
CA ASP A 51 12.94 -6.29 10.40
C ASP A 51 11.73 -5.70 11.15
N HIS A 52 11.26 -4.53 10.74
CA HIS A 52 10.13 -3.81 11.33
C HIS A 52 9.06 -3.46 10.29
N ALA A 53 8.85 -4.36 9.33
CA ALA A 53 7.80 -4.21 8.33
C ALA A 53 6.40 -4.06 8.98
N ALA A 54 5.58 -3.22 8.36
CA ALA A 54 4.20 -3.04 8.79
C ALA A 54 3.40 -4.34 8.58
N PRO A 55 2.43 -4.66 9.45
CA PRO A 55 1.58 -5.82 9.26
C PRO A 55 0.81 -5.72 7.92
N PRO A 56 0.52 -6.84 7.25
CA PRO A 56 -0.24 -6.84 6.00
C PRO A 56 -1.58 -6.13 6.15
N MET A 57 -1.90 -5.25 5.19
CA MET A 57 -3.17 -4.53 5.16
C MET A 57 -4.19 -5.32 4.32
N PRO A 58 -5.31 -5.79 4.90
CA PRO A 58 -6.30 -6.55 4.16
C PRO A 58 -7.06 -5.68 3.15
N LEU A 59 -7.17 -6.17 1.90
CA LEU A 59 -8.00 -5.56 0.87
C LEU A 59 -9.41 -6.18 0.90
N ALA A 60 -10.44 -5.34 1.01
CA ALA A 60 -11.84 -5.78 1.08
C ALA A 60 -12.72 -5.04 0.06
N PHE A 61 -13.66 -5.77 -0.53
CA PHE A 61 -14.76 -5.18 -1.30
C PHE A 61 -15.91 -4.85 -0.35
N VAL A 62 -16.27 -3.56 -0.26
CA VAL A 62 -17.35 -3.08 0.60
C VAL A 62 -18.59 -2.80 -0.24
N TYR A 63 -19.73 -3.37 0.14
CA TYR A 63 -21.02 -3.22 -0.52
C TYR A 63 -22.15 -3.26 0.54
N PRO A 64 -23.30 -2.60 0.29
CA PRO A 64 -24.28 -2.30 1.33
C PRO A 64 -25.12 -3.49 1.83
N HIS A 65 -25.12 -4.63 1.15
CA HIS A 65 -26.01 -5.75 1.46
C HIS A 65 -25.23 -7.05 1.69
N ARG A 66 -25.57 -7.81 2.74
CA ARG A 66 -24.92 -9.11 3.02
C ARG A 66 -25.12 -10.15 1.91
N HIS A 67 -26.20 -10.02 1.13
CA HIS A 67 -26.46 -10.89 -0.01
C HIS A 67 -25.86 -10.31 -1.29
N LEU A 68 -24.85 -11.01 -1.80
CA LEU A 68 -24.27 -10.77 -3.11
C LEU A 68 -25.30 -11.02 -4.22
N SER A 69 -25.76 -9.95 -4.87
CA SER A 69 -26.60 -10.06 -6.05
C SER A 69 -25.85 -10.79 -7.17
N ARG A 70 -26.59 -11.44 -8.09
CA ARG A 70 -25.98 -12.13 -9.25
C ARG A 70 -25.08 -11.18 -10.05
N ARG A 71 -25.53 -9.95 -10.28
CA ARG A 71 -24.75 -8.91 -10.99
C ARG A 71 -23.46 -8.55 -10.26
N LEU A 72 -23.49 -8.42 -8.94
CA LEU A 72 -22.28 -8.11 -8.16
C LEU A 72 -21.30 -9.29 -8.16
N ARG A 73 -21.79 -10.54 -8.08
CA ARG A 73 -20.93 -11.74 -8.24
C ARG A 73 -20.22 -11.74 -9.59
N THR A 74 -21.00 -11.61 -10.67
CA THR A 74 -20.44 -11.56 -12.04
C THR A 74 -19.45 -10.42 -12.21
N PHE A 75 -19.71 -9.26 -11.60
CA PHE A 75 -18.73 -8.17 -11.60
C PHE A 75 -17.45 -8.57 -10.86
N LEU A 76 -17.54 -9.16 -9.67
CA LEU A 76 -16.38 -9.55 -8.85
C LEU A 76 -15.57 -10.70 -9.45
N ASP A 77 -16.17 -11.56 -10.27
CA ASP A 77 -15.49 -12.67 -10.95
C ASP A 77 -14.34 -12.17 -11.85
N TRP A 78 -14.36 -10.91 -12.30
CA TRP A 78 -13.32 -10.33 -13.15
C TRP A 78 -12.16 -9.63 -12.39
N PRO A 79 -12.38 -8.64 -11.50
CA PRO A 79 -11.31 -7.90 -10.84
C PRO A 79 -10.68 -8.68 -9.69
N VAL A 80 -11.39 -9.59 -9.01
CA VAL A 80 -10.83 -10.32 -7.85
C VAL A 80 -9.55 -11.10 -8.24
N PRO A 81 -9.52 -11.91 -9.32
CA PRO A 81 -8.29 -12.57 -9.74
C PRO A 81 -7.16 -11.59 -10.11
N LEU A 82 -7.49 -10.48 -10.78
CA LEU A 82 -6.52 -9.46 -11.19
C LEU A 82 -5.89 -8.75 -9.99
N LEU A 83 -6.70 -8.40 -8.98
CA LEU A 83 -6.24 -7.76 -7.76
C LEU A 83 -5.41 -8.73 -6.91
N ARG A 84 -5.79 -10.01 -6.83
CA ARG A 84 -4.97 -11.03 -6.16
C ARG A 84 -3.58 -11.11 -6.80
N ALA A 85 -3.50 -11.15 -8.12
CA ALA A 85 -2.22 -11.23 -8.82
C ALA A 85 -1.34 -9.98 -8.62
N ARG A 86 -1.93 -8.77 -8.61
CA ARG A 86 -1.18 -7.51 -8.56
C ARG A 86 -0.87 -7.00 -7.16
N VAL A 87 -1.79 -7.19 -6.21
CA VAL A 87 -1.72 -6.61 -4.86
C VAL A 87 -1.19 -7.61 -3.84
N LEU A 88 -1.58 -8.88 -3.93
CA LEU A 88 -1.11 -9.92 -2.98
C LEU A 88 0.25 -10.52 -3.36
N GLY A 89 0.73 -10.28 -4.59
CA GLY A 89 2.06 -10.69 -5.04
C GLY A 89 3.22 -9.87 -4.47
N ALA A 90 2.95 -8.84 -3.65
CA ALA A 90 3.96 -7.91 -3.11
C ALA A 90 4.17 -8.05 -1.59
N GLY A 91 3.68 -9.12 -0.97
CA GLY A 91 3.71 -9.34 0.48
C GLY A 91 4.51 -10.57 0.93
N GLY A 92 5.59 -10.92 0.23
CA GLY A 92 6.48 -12.02 0.61
C GLY A 92 7.94 -11.55 0.61
N GLY A 93 8.53 -11.47 1.79
CA GLY A 93 9.90 -11.02 2.05
C GLY A 93 9.95 -10.14 3.29
#